data_AF-A0A328SKK1-F1
#
_entry.id   AF-A0A328SKK1-F1
#
_cell.length_a   1.000
_cell.length_b   1.000
_cell.length_c   1.000
_cell.angle_alpha   90.00
_cell.angle_beta   90.00
_cell.angle_gamma   90.00
#
_symmetry.space_group_name_H-M   'P 1'
#
loop_
_entity.id
_entity.type
_entity.pdbx_description
1 polymer ?
#
loop_
_entity_poly.entity_id
_entity_poly.type
_entity_poly.pdbx_seq_one_letter_code
_entity_poly.pdbx_strand_id
1 'polypeptide(L)'
;MINTRLAYLEPKSVSKISTVMTFIICIIGLIIFLIAMGIVVAAVPQLKEYLFTNYITYTAIGIIIGLILTLLLTYVSSYINALLYNYLMKYFKGIQFELTPYNEIKEIDIIPSLSIFMILTSIWFIVSGILLFLASSVVLSLLSQLTSRFANLDLSTITVGSLTVVTLIVLLSIVFMGILALITMFIFNFYTRRNPLKIEVLENNGLELKSINVISYVMSIGLTLLTIELIRTVMNIMVGGSMEVALLTIINTIAICIIYTASVPAIYNFVASKIGGLKFDIEPSSNMIQEYPITENLPNYNIPN
;
A
#
# COMPACT_ATOMS: atom_id res chain seq x y z
N MET A 1 23.37 -1.70 -16.96
CA MET A 1 22.20 -1.38 -16.12
C MET A 1 21.23 -0.61 -16.99
N ILE A 2 19.95 -0.97 -16.97
CA ILE A 2 18.95 -0.31 -17.82
C ILE A 2 17.99 0.43 -16.91
N ASN A 3 18.02 1.76 -17.00
CA ASN A 3 17.01 2.58 -16.36
C ASN A 3 15.70 2.33 -17.08
N THR A 4 14.72 1.86 -16.32
CA THR A 4 13.47 1.34 -16.85
C THR A 4 12.33 2.12 -16.19
N ARG A 5 11.28 2.43 -16.95
CA ARG A 5 10.04 2.96 -16.39
C ARG A 5 8.91 1.97 -16.56
N LEU A 6 8.03 1.90 -15.56
CA LEU A 6 6.76 1.20 -15.68
C LEU A 6 5.86 2.01 -16.61
N ALA A 7 5.67 1.54 -17.84
CA ALA A 7 4.99 2.30 -18.89
C ALA A 7 3.48 2.12 -18.85
N TYR A 8 3.03 0.91 -18.51
CA TYR A 8 1.62 0.55 -18.49
C TYR A 8 1.35 -0.49 -17.40
N LEU A 9 0.19 -0.38 -16.77
CA LEU A 9 -0.37 -1.38 -15.86
C LEU A 9 -1.69 -1.87 -16.43
N GLU A 10 -1.85 -3.18 -16.65
CA GLU A 10 -3.12 -3.72 -17.12
C GLU A 10 -4.17 -3.66 -15.98
N PRO A 11 -5.22 -2.83 -16.07
CA PRO A 11 -6.13 -2.59 -14.94
C PRO A 11 -6.85 -3.85 -14.47
N LYS A 12 -7.15 -4.76 -15.40
CA LYS A 12 -7.79 -6.05 -15.08
C LYS A 12 -6.86 -6.97 -14.29
N SER A 13 -5.57 -7.04 -14.63
CA SER A 13 -4.62 -7.89 -13.91
C SER A 13 -4.40 -7.38 -12.48
N VAL A 14 -4.20 -6.06 -12.33
CA VAL A 14 -3.98 -5.40 -11.04
C VAL A 14 -5.19 -5.59 -10.12
N SER A 15 -6.40 -5.28 -10.60
CA SER A 15 -7.63 -5.44 -9.81
C SER A 15 -7.91 -6.89 -9.42
N LYS A 16 -7.74 -7.85 -10.34
CA LYS A 16 -7.94 -9.27 -10.05
C LYS A 16 -6.99 -9.77 -8.97
N ILE A 17 -5.69 -9.46 -9.07
CA ILE A 17 -4.69 -9.90 -8.09
C ILE A 17 -4.93 -9.23 -6.74
N SER A 18 -5.12 -7.91 -6.72
CA SER A 18 -5.38 -7.17 -5.48
C SER A 18 -6.61 -7.72 -4.75
N THR A 19 -7.72 -7.98 -5.45
CA THR A 19 -8.93 -8.55 -4.83
C THR A 19 -8.70 -9.93 -4.25
N VAL A 20 -7.98 -10.82 -4.95
CA VAL A 20 -7.71 -12.18 -4.46
C VAL A 20 -6.72 -12.14 -3.27
N MET A 21 -5.70 -11.29 -3.32
CA MET A 21 -4.81 -11.08 -2.18
C MET A 21 -5.57 -10.54 -0.97
N THR A 22 -6.42 -9.53 -1.15
CA THR A 22 -7.28 -9.00 -0.08
C THR A 22 -8.23 -10.07 0.46
N PHE A 23 -8.81 -10.92 -0.39
CA PHE A 23 -9.65 -12.03 0.06
C PHE A 23 -8.90 -12.98 0.99
N ILE A 24 -7.68 -13.40 0.61
CA ILE A 24 -6.85 -14.28 1.43
C ILE A 24 -6.50 -13.60 2.77
N ILE A 25 -6.08 -12.34 2.73
CA ILE A 25 -5.74 -11.56 3.93
C ILE A 25 -6.97 -11.39 4.83
N CYS A 26 -8.15 -11.13 4.28
CA CYS A 26 -9.40 -11.03 5.04
C CYS A 26 -9.79 -12.36 5.69
N ILE A 27 -9.59 -13.50 5.01
CA ILE A 27 -9.81 -14.83 5.61
C ILE A 27 -8.85 -15.07 6.77
N ILE A 28 -7.55 -14.80 6.57
CA ILE A 28 -6.54 -14.96 7.64
C ILE A 28 -6.89 -14.06 8.83
N GLY A 29 -7.22 -12.79 8.57
CA GLY A 29 -7.64 -11.83 9.58
C GLY A 29 -8.89 -12.27 10.32
N LEU A 30 -9.88 -12.84 9.61
CA LEU A 30 -11.10 -13.38 10.21
C LEU A 30 -10.79 -14.56 11.14
N ILE A 31 -9.91 -15.49 10.72
CA ILE A 31 -9.50 -16.63 11.56
C ILE A 31 -8.81 -16.13 12.83
N ILE A 32 -7.86 -15.19 12.70
CA ILE A 32 -7.16 -14.59 13.85
C ILE A 32 -8.16 -13.90 14.79
N PHE A 33 -9.10 -13.14 14.24
CA PHE A 33 -10.14 -12.45 15.01
C PHE A 33 -11.04 -13.44 15.76
N LEU A 34 -11.47 -14.53 15.13
CA LEU A 34 -12.27 -15.58 15.76
C LEU A 34 -11.52 -16.28 16.91
N ILE A 35 -10.22 -16.54 16.73
CA ILE A 35 -9.36 -17.10 17.79
C ILE A 35 -9.25 -16.11 18.95
N ALA A 36 -8.96 -14.83 18.67
CA ALA A 36 -8.86 -13.80 19.70
C ALA A 36 -10.17 -13.64 20.49
N MET A 37 -11.31 -13.64 19.79
CA MET A 37 -12.63 -13.64 20.43
C MET A 37 -12.84 -14.87 21.31
N GLY A 38 -12.45 -16.06 20.86
CA GLY A 38 -12.52 -17.28 21.67
C GLY A 38 -11.72 -17.19 22.97
N ILE A 39 -10.51 -16.61 22.91
CA ILE A 39 -9.66 -16.39 24.09
C ILE A 39 -10.31 -15.39 25.05
N VAL A 40 -10.85 -14.27 24.55
CA VAL A 40 -11.53 -13.26 25.38
C VAL A 40 -12.75 -13.85 26.10
N VAL A 41 -13.57 -14.63 25.38
CA VAL A 41 -14.75 -15.28 25.97
C VAL A 41 -14.36 -16.32 27.02
N ALA A 42 -13.26 -17.05 26.81
CA ALA A 42 -12.74 -17.99 27.80
C ALA A 42 -12.21 -17.27 29.06
N ALA A 43 -11.59 -16.10 28.90
CA ALA A 43 -11.06 -15.30 30.00
C ALA A 43 -12.14 -14.56 30.80
N VAL A 44 -13.26 -14.19 30.16
CA VAL A 44 -14.36 -13.46 30.80
C VAL A 44 -15.70 -14.18 30.53
N PRO A 45 -16.06 -15.19 31.34
CA PRO A 45 -17.26 -16.02 31.13
C PRO A 45 -18.58 -15.23 31.09
N GLN A 46 -18.62 -14.05 31.73
CA GLN A 46 -19.76 -13.13 31.73
C GLN A 46 -20.09 -12.59 30.32
N LEU A 47 -19.12 -12.55 29.39
CA LEU A 47 -19.35 -12.18 27.99
C LEU A 47 -20.05 -13.29 27.18
N LYS A 48 -20.08 -14.53 27.68
CA LYS A 48 -20.64 -15.68 26.97
C LYS A 48 -22.14 -15.51 26.73
N GLU A 49 -22.92 -15.17 27.76
CA GLU A 49 -24.37 -14.97 27.60
C GLU A 49 -24.71 -13.77 26.70
N TYR A 50 -23.91 -12.71 26.77
CA TYR A 50 -24.07 -11.51 25.95
C TYR A 50 -23.80 -11.76 24.46
N LEU A 51 -22.76 -12.55 24.12
CA LEU A 51 -22.38 -12.84 22.74
C LEU A 51 -23.28 -13.89 22.07
N PHE A 52 -23.69 -14.94 22.80
CA PHE A 52 -24.44 -16.06 22.21
C PHE A 52 -25.90 -15.72 21.87
N THR A 53 -26.54 -14.82 22.62
CA THR A 53 -28.01 -14.64 22.54
C THR A 53 -28.43 -13.67 21.42
N ASN A 54 -27.59 -12.66 21.10
CA ASN A 54 -27.94 -11.63 20.12
C ASN A 54 -26.84 -11.32 19.10
N TYR A 55 -25.58 -11.69 19.33
CA TYR A 55 -24.46 -11.16 18.54
C TYR A 55 -24.13 -12.03 17.33
N ILE A 56 -24.18 -13.37 17.46
CA ILE A 56 -23.68 -14.30 16.43
C ILE A 56 -24.32 -14.07 15.06
N THR A 57 -25.64 -13.89 14.99
CA THR A 57 -26.35 -13.73 13.72
C THR A 57 -26.08 -12.36 13.07
N TYR A 58 -26.13 -11.26 13.84
CA TYR A 58 -25.86 -9.92 13.31
C TYR A 58 -24.37 -9.72 12.96
N THR A 59 -23.47 -10.32 13.73
CA THR A 59 -22.03 -10.29 13.45
C THR A 59 -21.68 -11.14 12.22
N ALA A 60 -22.29 -12.33 12.07
CA ALA A 60 -22.08 -13.14 10.87
C ALA A 60 -22.57 -12.44 9.60
N ILE A 61 -23.78 -11.85 9.64
CA ILE A 61 -24.31 -11.07 8.52
C ILE A 61 -23.43 -9.84 8.23
N GLY A 62 -23.00 -9.12 9.28
CA GLY A 62 -22.11 -7.98 9.16
C GLY A 62 -20.75 -8.34 8.56
N ILE A 63 -20.17 -9.48 8.94
CA ILE A 63 -18.91 -9.99 8.38
C ILE A 63 -19.08 -10.33 6.90
N ILE A 64 -20.19 -10.98 6.52
CA ILE A 64 -20.44 -11.35 5.11
C ILE A 64 -20.61 -10.09 4.26
N ILE A 65 -21.47 -9.17 4.68
CA ILE A 65 -21.71 -7.91 3.96
C ILE A 65 -20.42 -7.09 3.88
N GLY A 66 -19.70 -6.96 5.01
CA GLY A 66 -18.43 -6.26 5.10
C GLY A 66 -17.39 -6.85 4.15
N LEU A 67 -17.23 -8.17 4.14
CA LEU A 67 -16.30 -8.86 3.25
C LEU A 67 -16.65 -8.63 1.78
N ILE A 68 -17.91 -8.79 1.38
CA ILE A 68 -18.35 -8.53 0.00
C ILE A 68 -18.05 -7.08 -0.40
N LEU A 69 -18.38 -6.12 0.48
CA LEU A 69 -18.15 -4.71 0.22
C LEU A 69 -16.65 -4.39 0.11
N THR A 70 -15.82 -4.92 1.01
CA THR A 70 -14.36 -4.75 0.96
C THR A 70 -13.79 -5.29 -0.34
N LEU A 71 -14.19 -6.50 -0.78
CA LEU A 71 -13.69 -7.09 -2.02
C LEU A 71 -14.09 -6.26 -3.25
N LEU A 72 -15.33 -5.79 -3.30
CA LEU A 72 -15.82 -4.95 -4.39
C LEU A 72 -15.10 -3.59 -4.41
N LEU A 73 -14.93 -2.95 -3.26
CA LEU A 73 -14.19 -1.69 -3.14
C LEU A 73 -12.72 -1.87 -3.50
N THR A 74 -12.07 -2.96 -3.09
CA THR A 74 -10.69 -3.27 -3.48
C THR A 74 -10.56 -3.48 -4.98
N TYR A 75 -11.51 -4.18 -5.60
CA TYR A 75 -11.51 -4.39 -7.05
C TYR A 75 -11.60 -3.04 -7.78
N VAL A 76 -12.60 -2.23 -7.42
CA VAL A 76 -12.86 -0.93 -8.04
C VAL A 76 -11.69 0.03 -7.79
N SER A 77 -11.18 0.13 -6.56
CA SER A 77 -10.09 1.04 -6.23
C SER A 77 -8.79 0.67 -6.94
N SER A 78 -8.46 -0.63 -7.01
CA SER A 78 -7.28 -1.11 -7.72
C SER A 78 -7.38 -0.90 -9.23
N TYR A 79 -8.58 -1.11 -9.79
CA TYR A 79 -8.85 -0.86 -11.21
C TYR A 79 -8.72 0.63 -11.56
N ILE A 80 -9.34 1.50 -10.76
CA ILE A 80 -9.24 2.96 -10.92
C ILE A 80 -7.80 3.43 -10.74
N ASN A 81 -7.05 2.89 -9.77
CA ASN A 81 -5.64 3.23 -9.57
C ASN A 81 -4.79 2.91 -10.80
N ALA A 82 -4.98 1.74 -11.41
CA ALA A 82 -4.25 1.38 -12.63
C ALA A 82 -4.63 2.31 -13.80
N LEU A 83 -5.91 2.67 -13.95
CA LEU A 83 -6.34 3.64 -14.96
C LEU A 83 -5.76 5.04 -14.73
N LEU A 84 -5.79 5.52 -13.49
CA LEU A 84 -5.21 6.81 -13.12
C LEU A 84 -3.70 6.81 -13.35
N TYR A 85 -3.00 5.73 -12.98
CA TYR A 85 -1.58 5.55 -13.28
C TYR A 85 -1.32 5.70 -14.78
N ASN A 86 -2.01 4.92 -15.62
CA ASN A 86 -1.85 4.94 -17.07
C ASN A 86 -2.19 6.32 -17.67
N TYR A 87 -3.17 7.03 -17.10
CA TYR A 87 -3.51 8.39 -17.52
C TYR A 87 -2.40 9.38 -17.15
N LEU A 88 -1.86 9.29 -15.93
CA LEU A 88 -0.78 10.16 -15.44
C LEU A 88 0.52 9.98 -16.22
N MET A 89 0.77 8.81 -16.82
CA MET A 89 1.92 8.58 -17.70
C MET A 89 1.99 9.53 -18.90
N LYS A 90 0.87 10.15 -19.30
CA LYS A 90 0.85 11.19 -20.35
C LYS A 90 1.55 12.48 -19.92
N TYR A 91 1.63 12.74 -18.62
CA TYR A 91 2.10 14.00 -18.04
C TYR A 91 3.35 13.83 -17.18
N PHE A 92 3.58 12.63 -16.64
CA PHE A 92 4.67 12.31 -15.72
C PHE A 92 5.53 11.16 -16.23
N LYS A 93 6.78 11.12 -15.76
CA LYS A 93 7.80 10.17 -16.22
C LYS A 93 7.60 8.71 -15.79
N GLY A 94 6.58 8.41 -14.99
CA GLY A 94 6.31 7.06 -14.48
C GLY A 94 7.10 6.71 -13.22
N ILE A 95 6.81 5.54 -12.65
CA ILE A 95 7.70 4.94 -11.65
C ILE A 95 8.94 4.46 -12.41
N GLN A 96 10.09 5.05 -12.10
CA GLN A 96 11.36 4.68 -12.72
C GLN A 96 12.19 3.86 -11.74
N PHE A 97 12.82 2.81 -12.25
CA PHE A 97 13.62 1.91 -11.45
C PHE A 97 14.79 1.35 -12.26
N GLU A 98 15.86 1.02 -11.54
CA GLU A 98 17.03 0.35 -12.09
C GLU A 98 16.76 -1.16 -12.14
N LEU A 99 16.55 -1.68 -13.36
CA LEU A 99 16.42 -3.12 -13.58
C LEU A 99 17.77 -3.68 -14.05
N THR A 100 18.29 -4.65 -13.31
CA THR A 100 19.46 -5.42 -13.77
C THR A 100 19.04 -6.51 -14.76
N PRO A 101 19.99 -7.05 -15.57
CA PRO A 101 19.71 -8.19 -16.46
C PRO A 101 19.18 -9.44 -15.74
N TYR A 102 19.29 -9.50 -14.41
CA TYR A 102 18.81 -10.61 -13.57
C TYR A 102 17.45 -10.31 -12.93
N ASN A 103 16.67 -9.37 -13.48
CA ASN A 103 15.38 -8.94 -12.94
C ASN A 103 15.47 -8.48 -11.48
N GLU A 104 16.50 -7.71 -11.15
CA GLU A 104 16.66 -7.14 -9.80
C GLU A 104 16.41 -5.64 -9.84
N ILE A 105 15.60 -5.16 -8.90
CA ILE A 105 15.37 -3.74 -8.65
C ILE A 105 16.35 -3.28 -7.58
N LYS A 106 17.27 -2.38 -7.95
CA LYS A 106 18.29 -1.83 -7.05
C LYS A 106 17.95 -0.45 -6.50
N GLU A 107 17.25 0.33 -7.29
CA GLU A 107 16.93 1.72 -6.96
C GLU A 107 15.65 2.12 -7.68
N ILE A 108 14.84 2.93 -7.02
CA ILE A 108 13.74 3.69 -7.63
C ILE A 108 14.15 5.16 -7.72
N ASP A 109 13.88 5.81 -8.84
CA ASP A 109 14.03 7.26 -8.93
C ASP A 109 12.96 7.91 -8.06
N ILE A 110 13.41 8.62 -7.03
CA ILE A 110 12.55 9.14 -5.96
C ILE A 110 11.61 10.20 -6.53
N ILE A 111 12.09 11.14 -7.33
CA ILE A 111 11.29 12.29 -7.77
C ILE A 111 10.08 11.87 -8.62
N PRO A 112 10.23 11.11 -9.73
CA PRO A 112 9.10 10.75 -10.57
C PRO A 112 8.16 9.75 -9.87
N SER A 113 8.69 8.83 -9.06
CA SER A 113 7.89 7.87 -8.30
C SER A 113 7.06 8.55 -7.20
N LEU A 114 7.67 9.48 -6.46
CA LEU A 114 7.00 10.27 -5.43
C LEU A 114 5.89 11.15 -6.04
N SER A 115 6.15 11.78 -7.19
CA SER A 115 5.17 12.63 -7.86
C SER A 115 3.88 11.87 -8.18
N ILE A 116 4.00 10.68 -8.77
CA ILE A 116 2.84 9.84 -9.08
C ILE A 116 2.16 9.37 -7.81
N PHE A 117 2.93 8.89 -6.82
CA PHE A 117 2.39 8.44 -5.54
C PHE A 117 1.57 9.54 -4.85
N MET A 118 2.07 10.77 -4.83
CA MET A 118 1.42 11.92 -4.21
C MET A 118 0.14 12.32 -4.93
N ILE A 119 0.12 12.31 -6.26
CA ILE A 119 -1.10 12.62 -7.02
C ILE A 119 -2.18 11.56 -6.76
N LEU A 120 -1.83 10.27 -6.86
CA LEU A 120 -2.76 9.19 -6.59
C LEU A 120 -3.30 9.25 -5.15
N THR A 121 -2.41 9.44 -4.17
CA THR A 121 -2.80 9.55 -2.76
C THR A 121 -3.69 10.76 -2.50
N SER A 122 -3.39 11.91 -3.11
CA SER A 122 -4.19 13.13 -2.96
C SER A 122 -5.60 12.95 -3.51
N ILE A 123 -5.75 12.28 -4.67
CA ILE A 123 -7.07 11.94 -5.23
C ILE A 123 -7.87 11.11 -4.23
N TRP A 124 -7.27 10.06 -3.66
CA TRP A 124 -7.96 9.22 -2.67
C TRP A 124 -8.26 9.94 -1.36
N PHE A 125 -7.40 10.85 -0.93
CA PHE A 125 -7.65 11.69 0.24
C PHE A 125 -8.86 12.61 0.02
N ILE A 126 -8.96 13.22 -1.17
CA ILE A 126 -10.11 14.06 -1.53
C ILE A 126 -11.39 13.22 -1.59
N VAL A 127 -11.35 12.07 -2.26
CA VAL A 127 -12.51 11.16 -2.35
C VAL A 127 -12.95 10.68 -0.97
N SER A 128 -12.00 10.23 -0.14
CA SER A 128 -12.27 9.77 1.22
C SER A 128 -12.80 10.90 2.10
N GLY A 129 -12.26 12.12 1.96
CA GLY A 129 -12.74 13.31 2.66
C GLY A 129 -14.19 13.66 2.30
N ILE A 130 -14.55 13.62 1.01
CA ILE A 130 -15.92 13.84 0.54
C ILE A 130 -16.85 12.75 1.09
N LEU A 131 -16.46 11.48 0.99
CA LEU A 131 -17.26 10.36 1.51
C LEU A 131 -17.48 10.46 3.02
N LEU A 132 -16.44 10.82 3.78
CA LEU A 132 -16.50 10.97 5.22
C LEU A 132 -17.37 12.16 5.61
N PHE A 133 -17.30 13.28 4.88
CA PHE A 133 -18.21 14.42 5.05
C PHE A 133 -19.68 14.04 4.83
N LEU A 134 -19.98 13.33 3.72
CA LEU A 134 -21.32 12.86 3.40
C LEU A 134 -21.84 11.82 4.40
N ALA A 135 -21.00 10.89 4.86
CA ALA A 135 -21.39 9.92 5.87
C ALA A 135 -21.65 10.61 7.22
N SER A 136 -20.79 11.54 7.61
CA SER A 136 -20.92 12.31 8.85
C SER A 136 -22.18 13.17 8.84
N SER A 137 -22.58 13.74 7.70
CA SER A 137 -23.80 14.54 7.60
C SER A 137 -25.08 13.69 7.79
N VAL A 138 -25.10 12.45 7.29
CA VAL A 138 -26.19 11.50 7.54
C VAL A 138 -26.23 11.11 9.03
N VAL A 139 -25.09 10.79 9.63
CA VAL A 139 -25.01 10.46 11.07
C VAL A 139 -25.42 11.64 11.93
N LEU A 140 -24.97 12.85 11.61
CA LEU A 140 -25.37 14.09 12.29
C LEU A 140 -26.86 14.39 12.11
N SER A 141 -27.43 14.10 10.93
CA SER A 141 -28.87 14.23 10.69
C SER A 141 -29.67 13.23 11.54
N LEU A 142 -29.24 11.96 11.61
CA LEU A 142 -29.87 10.96 12.48
C LEU A 142 -29.72 11.33 13.96
N LEU A 143 -28.54 11.81 14.38
CA LEU A 143 -28.32 12.34 15.73
C LEU A 143 -29.21 13.54 16.01
N SER A 144 -29.40 14.46 15.06
CA SER A 144 -30.28 15.62 15.23
C SER A 144 -31.75 15.24 15.47
N GLN A 145 -32.20 14.16 14.84
CA GLN A 145 -33.52 13.58 15.09
C GLN A 145 -33.62 13.00 16.52
N LEU A 146 -32.54 12.44 17.05
CA LEU A 146 -32.45 11.97 18.44
C LEU A 146 -32.31 13.14 19.45
N THR A 147 -31.58 14.19 19.11
CA THR A 147 -31.34 15.37 19.97
C THR A 147 -32.49 16.37 19.95
N SER A 148 -33.45 16.24 19.03
CA SER A 148 -34.76 16.91 19.16
C SER A 148 -35.50 16.53 20.47
N ARG A 149 -35.05 15.47 21.16
CA ARG A 149 -35.47 15.10 22.53
C ARG A 149 -34.57 15.65 23.65
N PHE A 150 -33.42 16.24 23.33
CA PHE A 150 -32.44 16.80 24.26
C PHE A 150 -32.02 18.21 23.79
N ALA A 151 -32.77 19.22 24.23
CA ALA A 151 -32.92 20.55 23.63
C ALA A 151 -31.69 21.51 23.62
N ASN A 152 -30.43 21.07 23.48
CA ASN A 152 -29.26 21.97 23.65
C ASN A 152 -28.04 21.70 22.74
N LEU A 153 -28.19 21.06 21.58
CA LEU A 153 -27.07 20.93 20.62
C LEU A 153 -27.24 21.90 19.45
N ASP A 154 -26.47 22.99 19.47
CA ASP A 154 -26.37 23.93 18.34
C ASP A 154 -25.51 23.31 17.23
N LEU A 155 -26.20 22.78 16.21
CA LEU A 155 -25.59 22.06 15.09
C LEU A 155 -24.73 22.97 14.18
N SER A 156 -24.95 24.29 14.22
CA SER A 156 -24.31 25.28 13.35
C SER A 156 -22.84 25.52 13.72
N THR A 157 -22.51 25.47 15.02
CA THR A 157 -21.15 25.59 15.54
C THR A 157 -20.33 24.34 15.28
N ILE A 158 -20.98 23.17 15.21
CA ILE A 158 -20.36 21.87 14.90
C ILE A 158 -20.03 21.74 13.41
N THR A 159 -20.80 22.35 12.51
CA THR A 159 -20.68 22.15 11.05
C THR A 159 -19.72 23.12 10.35
N VAL A 160 -19.67 24.40 10.73
CA VAL A 160 -18.80 25.40 10.06
C VAL A 160 -17.39 25.41 10.66
N GLY A 161 -17.26 25.27 11.98
CA GLY A 161 -15.96 25.17 12.65
C GLY A 161 -15.21 23.88 12.30
N SER A 162 -15.92 22.78 12.03
CA SER A 162 -15.32 21.51 11.64
C SER A 162 -14.76 21.53 10.22
N LEU A 163 -15.39 22.20 9.25
CA LEU A 163 -14.94 22.14 7.85
C LEU A 163 -13.57 22.80 7.63
N THR A 164 -13.34 23.97 8.23
CA THR A 164 -12.06 24.69 8.12
C THR A 164 -10.93 23.94 8.81
N VAL A 165 -11.20 23.40 10.01
CA VAL A 165 -10.24 22.59 10.77
C VAL A 165 -9.95 21.28 10.05
N VAL A 166 -10.97 20.59 9.52
CA VAL A 166 -10.81 19.36 8.73
C VAL A 166 -10.01 19.62 7.47
N THR A 167 -10.27 20.71 6.76
CA THR A 167 -9.51 21.07 5.55
C THR A 167 -8.04 21.31 5.87
N LEU A 168 -7.74 22.03 6.96
CA LEU A 168 -6.36 22.27 7.40
C LEU A 168 -5.66 20.97 7.82
N ILE A 169 -6.33 20.09 8.56
CA ILE A 169 -5.80 18.77 8.96
C ILE A 169 -5.52 17.90 7.74
N VAL A 170 -6.42 17.89 6.75
CA VAL A 170 -6.24 17.12 5.50
C VAL A 170 -5.03 17.63 4.72
N LEU A 171 -4.90 18.94 4.53
CA LEU A 171 -3.75 19.52 3.84
C LEU A 171 -2.43 19.22 4.56
N LEU A 172 -2.40 19.38 5.89
CA LEU A 172 -1.22 19.06 6.69
C LEU A 172 -0.86 17.57 6.59
N SER A 173 -1.87 16.68 6.59
CA SER A 173 -1.69 15.24 6.47
C SER A 173 -1.09 14.84 5.13
N ILE A 174 -1.53 15.48 4.03
CA ILE A 174 -0.97 15.23 2.69
C ILE A 174 0.49 15.65 2.63
N VAL A 175 0.84 16.84 3.14
CA VAL A 175 2.23 17.31 3.17
C VAL A 175 3.10 16.35 3.99
N PHE A 176 2.63 15.96 5.18
CA PHE A 176 3.36 15.04 6.04
C PHE A 176 3.52 13.65 5.42
N MET A 177 2.48 13.13 4.75
CA MET A 177 2.57 11.89 3.99
C MET A 177 3.60 11.95 2.88
N GLY A 178 3.72 13.08 2.18
CA GLY A 178 4.74 13.26 1.15
C GLY A 178 6.16 13.23 1.71
N ILE A 179 6.38 13.87 2.86
CA ILE A 179 7.66 13.81 3.57
C ILE A 179 7.97 12.38 4.00
N LEU A 180 7.01 11.67 4.61
CA LEU A 180 7.19 10.27 5.01
C LEU A 180 7.45 9.36 3.81
N ALA A 181 6.75 9.54 2.70
CA ALA A 181 6.95 8.76 1.47
C ALA A 181 8.35 9.00 0.90
N LEU A 182 8.82 10.25 0.89
CA LEU A 182 10.18 10.60 0.47
C LEU A 182 11.24 9.90 1.35
N ILE A 183 11.09 9.96 2.68
CA ILE A 183 11.98 9.28 3.63
C ILE A 183 11.94 7.76 3.39
N THR A 184 10.75 7.21 3.19
CA THR A 184 10.55 5.77 2.94
C THR A 184 11.26 5.32 1.67
N MET A 185 11.13 6.07 0.57
CA MET A 185 11.81 5.77 -0.70
C MET A 185 13.35 5.86 -0.57
N PHE A 186 13.85 6.82 0.20
CA PHE A 186 15.28 6.94 0.47
C PHE A 186 15.82 5.73 1.26
N ILE A 187 15.11 5.33 2.32
CA ILE A 187 15.47 4.15 3.13
C ILE A 187 15.36 2.88 2.28
N PHE A 188 14.32 2.76 1.45
CA PHE A 188 14.18 1.66 0.50
C PHE A 188 15.40 1.54 -0.42
N ASN A 189 15.80 2.64 -1.08
CA ASN A 189 16.98 2.66 -1.94
C ASN A 189 18.26 2.27 -1.20
N PHE A 190 18.41 2.70 0.06
CA PHE A 190 19.55 2.31 0.90
C PHE A 190 19.63 0.79 1.11
N TYR A 191 18.48 0.13 1.36
CA TYR A 191 18.44 -1.32 1.53
C TYR A 191 18.55 -2.09 0.21
N THR A 192 17.87 -1.67 -0.85
CA THR A 192 17.88 -2.35 -2.15
C THR A 192 19.21 -2.26 -2.88
N ARG A 193 20.01 -1.23 -2.66
CA ARG A 193 21.39 -1.17 -3.18
C ARG A 193 22.27 -2.29 -2.63
N ARG A 194 22.01 -2.77 -1.40
CA ARG A 194 22.75 -3.86 -0.74
C ARG A 194 22.10 -5.23 -0.92
N ASN A 195 20.77 -5.26 -0.89
CA ASN A 195 19.95 -6.45 -1.04
C ASN A 195 18.90 -6.19 -2.12
N PRO A 196 19.26 -6.33 -3.41
CA PRO A 196 18.36 -6.00 -4.51
C PRO A 196 17.06 -6.79 -4.43
N LEU A 197 15.94 -6.12 -4.72
CA LEU A 197 14.64 -6.77 -4.78
C LEU A 197 14.60 -7.64 -6.05
N LYS A 198 14.61 -8.96 -5.86
CA LYS A 198 14.62 -9.93 -6.95
C LYS A 198 13.19 -10.29 -7.34
N ILE A 199 12.87 -10.07 -8.61
CA ILE A 199 11.58 -10.41 -9.20
C ILE A 199 11.78 -11.37 -10.38
N GLU A 200 10.78 -12.19 -10.69
CA GLU A 200 10.77 -13.03 -11.89
C GLU A 200 9.72 -12.47 -12.84
N VAL A 201 10.19 -11.96 -13.98
CA VAL A 201 9.34 -11.43 -15.04
C VAL A 201 9.38 -12.37 -16.23
N LEU A 202 8.22 -12.73 -16.75
CA LEU A 202 8.06 -13.53 -17.97
C LEU A 202 7.39 -12.70 -19.07
N GLU A 203 7.75 -13.00 -20.31
CA GLU A 203 7.10 -12.42 -21.49
C GLU A 203 5.94 -13.33 -21.92
N ASN A 204 4.70 -12.83 -21.82
CA ASN A 204 3.47 -13.55 -22.12
C ASN A 204 2.36 -12.58 -22.58
N ASN A 205 2.37 -12.20 -23.87
CA ASN A 205 1.52 -11.14 -24.43
C ASN A 205 1.63 -9.82 -23.63
N GLY A 206 2.86 -9.39 -23.37
CA GLY A 206 3.23 -8.33 -22.41
C GLY A 206 4.16 -8.89 -21.32
N LEU A 207 4.63 -8.05 -20.39
CA LEU A 207 5.41 -8.54 -19.25
C LEU A 207 4.50 -8.94 -18.10
N GLU A 208 4.81 -10.08 -17.47
CA GLU A 208 4.05 -10.64 -16.37
C GLU A 208 4.98 -10.88 -15.16
N LEU A 209 4.66 -10.28 -14.02
CA LEU A 209 5.36 -10.52 -12.76
C LEU A 209 4.88 -11.88 -12.24
N LYS A 210 5.74 -12.88 -12.33
CA LYS A 210 5.40 -14.27 -12.00
C LYS A 210 5.69 -14.58 -10.54
N SER A 211 6.82 -14.10 -10.03
CA SER A 211 7.20 -14.32 -8.65
C SER A 211 8.03 -13.17 -8.08
N ILE A 212 7.97 -13.04 -6.76
CA ILE A 212 8.78 -12.13 -5.96
C ILE A 212 9.56 -12.98 -4.99
N ASN A 213 10.89 -12.82 -4.94
CA ASN A 213 11.69 -13.55 -3.97
C ASN A 213 11.39 -13.03 -2.55
N VAL A 214 10.89 -13.92 -1.69
CA VAL A 214 10.42 -13.56 -0.34
C VAL A 214 11.52 -12.93 0.50
N ILE A 215 12.73 -13.49 0.47
CA ILE A 215 13.85 -13.02 1.28
C ILE A 215 14.28 -11.62 0.81
N SER A 216 14.41 -11.40 -0.49
CA SER A 216 14.79 -10.09 -1.01
C SER A 216 13.74 -9.01 -0.71
N TYR A 217 12.45 -9.38 -0.74
CA TYR A 217 11.36 -8.49 -0.35
C TYR A 217 11.39 -8.12 1.13
N VAL A 218 11.61 -9.09 2.02
CA VAL A 218 11.76 -8.83 3.47
C VAL A 218 12.98 -7.94 3.74
N MET A 219 14.10 -8.19 3.07
CA MET A 219 15.31 -7.38 3.25
C MET A 219 15.18 -5.96 2.72
N SER A 220 14.41 -5.74 1.64
CA SER A 220 14.21 -4.42 1.05
C SER A 220 13.06 -3.67 1.72
N ILE A 221 11.84 -4.21 1.62
CA ILE A 221 10.61 -3.57 2.09
C ILE A 221 10.42 -3.79 3.59
N GLY A 222 10.68 -5.00 4.09
CA GLY A 222 10.55 -5.30 5.52
C GLY A 222 11.47 -4.45 6.40
N LEU A 223 12.75 -4.33 6.05
CA LEU A 223 13.69 -3.45 6.79
C LEU A 223 13.35 -1.96 6.63
N THR A 224 12.83 -1.55 5.48
CA THR A 224 12.34 -0.17 5.29
C THR A 224 11.20 0.13 6.25
N LEU A 225 10.16 -0.72 6.26
CA LEU A 225 9.01 -0.55 7.15
C LEU A 225 9.40 -0.63 8.62
N LEU A 226 10.28 -1.58 8.98
CA LEU A 226 10.80 -1.69 10.33
C LEU A 226 11.50 -0.41 10.78
N THR A 227 12.32 0.19 9.91
CA THR A 227 13.03 1.44 10.22
C THR A 227 12.04 2.58 10.47
N ILE A 228 11.00 2.72 9.64
CA ILE A 228 9.95 3.73 9.82
C ILE A 228 9.19 3.52 11.13
N GLU A 229 8.80 2.28 11.46
CA GLU A 229 8.08 2.00 12.70
C GLU A 229 8.96 2.19 13.95
N LEU A 230 10.27 1.92 13.86
CA LEU A 230 11.21 2.23 14.93
C LEU A 230 11.34 3.74 15.14
N ILE A 231 11.46 4.53 14.06
CA ILE A 231 11.45 6.00 14.15
C ILE A 231 10.16 6.49 14.81
N ARG A 232 9.01 5.96 14.39
CA ARG A 232 7.70 6.29 14.97
C ARG A 232 7.64 5.92 16.46
N THR A 233 8.20 4.79 16.85
CA THR A 233 8.24 4.35 18.25
C THR A 233 9.10 5.29 19.09
N VAL A 234 10.27 5.69 18.60
CA VAL A 234 11.14 6.67 19.27
C VAL A 234 10.46 8.02 19.41
N MET A 235 9.81 8.50 18.35
CA MET A 235 9.02 9.74 18.42
C MET A 235 7.96 9.65 19.51
N ASN A 236 7.22 8.54 19.59
CA ASN A 236 6.18 8.35 20.60
C ASN A 236 6.74 8.44 22.04
N ILE A 237 7.93 7.88 22.30
CA ILE A 237 8.62 8.04 23.60
C ILE A 237 8.92 9.51 23.87
N MET A 238 9.44 10.25 22.87
CA MET A 238 9.84 11.65 23.02
C MET A 238 8.67 12.59 23.36
N VAL A 239 7.45 12.28 22.91
CA VAL A 239 6.25 13.09 23.21
C VAL A 239 5.56 12.71 24.52
N GLY A 240 6.23 11.92 25.38
CA GLY A 240 5.72 11.52 26.69
C GLY A 240 5.12 10.12 26.75
N GLY A 241 5.37 9.27 25.75
CA GLY A 241 4.96 7.87 25.75
C GLY A 241 5.66 7.05 26.84
N SER A 242 4.97 6.02 27.35
CA SER A 242 5.53 5.09 28.34
C SER A 242 6.65 4.23 27.75
N MET A 243 7.78 4.16 28.47
CA MET A 243 8.93 3.32 28.09
C MET A 243 8.58 1.83 28.03
N GLU A 244 7.72 1.36 28.94
CA GLU A 244 7.28 -0.04 28.95
C GLU A 244 6.44 -0.38 27.70
N VAL A 245 5.50 0.51 27.36
CA VAL A 245 4.69 0.38 26.15
C VAL A 245 5.58 0.43 24.90
N ALA A 246 6.61 1.27 24.91
CA ALA A 246 7.53 1.36 23.79
C ALA A 246 8.37 0.10 23.59
N LEU A 247 8.90 -0.51 24.65
CA LEU A 247 9.63 -1.77 24.57
C LEU A 247 8.75 -2.91 24.04
N LEU A 248 7.52 -3.02 24.54
CA LEU A 248 6.54 -3.98 24.03
C LEU A 248 6.21 -3.72 22.56
N THR A 249 6.08 -2.44 22.17
CA THR A 249 5.84 -2.04 20.78
C THR A 249 7.00 -2.44 19.88
N ILE A 250 8.25 -2.25 20.29
CA ILE A 250 9.43 -2.64 19.49
C ILE A 250 9.43 -4.15 19.19
N ILE A 251 9.23 -4.99 20.20
CA ILE A 251 9.23 -6.45 20.05
C ILE A 251 8.10 -6.88 19.10
N ASN A 252 6.89 -6.34 19.31
CA ASN A 252 5.74 -6.64 18.46
C ASN A 252 5.95 -6.14 17.02
N THR A 253 6.49 -4.95 16.84
CA THR A 253 6.79 -4.37 15.53
C THR A 253 7.78 -5.24 14.76
N ILE A 254 8.87 -5.70 15.38
CA ILE A 254 9.83 -6.58 14.70
C ILE A 254 9.14 -7.87 14.22
N ALA A 255 8.41 -8.54 15.11
CA ALA A 255 7.73 -9.78 14.78
C ALA A 255 6.67 -9.58 13.68
N ILE A 256 5.83 -8.56 13.82
CA ILE A 256 4.75 -8.24 12.87
C ILE A 256 5.33 -7.82 11.52
N CYS A 257 6.33 -6.93 11.47
CA CYS A 257 6.92 -6.48 10.22
C CYS A 257 7.53 -7.64 9.44
N ILE A 258 8.29 -8.54 10.09
CA ILE A 258 8.91 -9.69 9.41
C ILE A 258 7.84 -10.65 8.89
N ILE A 259 6.87 -11.04 9.73
CA ILE A 259 5.81 -11.98 9.32
C ILE A 259 4.95 -11.36 8.21
N TYR A 260 4.52 -10.11 8.39
CA TYR A 260 3.71 -9.39 7.42
C TYR A 260 4.44 -9.27 6.08
N THR A 261 5.68 -8.78 6.08
CA THR A 261 6.43 -8.59 4.84
C THR A 261 6.86 -9.89 4.16
N ALA A 262 7.02 -10.99 4.90
CA ALA A 262 7.20 -12.31 4.30
C ALA A 262 5.90 -12.87 3.70
N SER A 263 4.76 -12.60 4.35
CA SER A 263 3.46 -13.11 3.91
C SER A 263 3.00 -12.50 2.58
N VAL A 264 3.27 -11.22 2.32
CA VAL A 264 2.85 -10.52 1.11
C VAL A 264 3.39 -11.18 -0.18
N PRO A 265 4.70 -11.35 -0.38
CA PRO A 265 5.25 -12.02 -1.57
C PRO A 265 4.90 -13.52 -1.59
N ALA A 266 4.77 -14.18 -0.44
CA ALA A 266 4.35 -15.59 -0.39
C ALA A 266 2.91 -15.79 -0.91
N ILE A 267 1.98 -14.95 -0.44
CA ILE A 267 0.59 -14.93 -0.92
C ILE A 267 0.56 -14.53 -2.39
N TYR A 268 1.33 -13.51 -2.78
CA TYR A 268 1.43 -13.10 -4.19
C TYR A 268 1.87 -14.27 -5.09
N ASN A 269 2.96 -14.96 -4.75
CA ASN A 269 3.47 -16.08 -5.54
C ASN A 269 2.44 -17.22 -5.64
N PHE A 270 1.73 -17.51 -4.55
CA PHE A 270 0.63 -18.47 -4.55
C PHE A 270 -0.49 -18.05 -5.50
N VAL A 271 -0.93 -16.78 -5.43
CA VAL A 271 -2.00 -16.24 -6.28
C VAL A 271 -1.57 -16.22 -7.75
N ALA A 272 -0.39 -15.70 -8.05
CA ALA A 272 0.16 -15.60 -9.40
C ALA A 272 0.24 -16.99 -10.07
N SER A 273 0.63 -18.02 -9.32
CA SER A 273 0.68 -19.40 -9.83
C SER A 273 -0.68 -19.99 -10.25
N LYS A 274 -1.79 -19.42 -9.77
CA LYS A 274 -3.15 -19.94 -9.99
C LYS A 274 -3.96 -19.14 -10.99
N ILE A 275 -3.84 -17.81 -10.95
CA ILE A 275 -4.73 -16.92 -11.70
C ILE A 275 -4.01 -16.02 -12.72
N GLY A 276 -2.69 -16.19 -12.85
CA GLY A 276 -1.80 -15.30 -13.59
C GLY A 276 -1.24 -14.19 -12.70
N GLY A 277 -0.06 -13.72 -13.08
CA GLY A 277 0.68 -12.64 -12.45
C GLY A 277 0.24 -11.24 -12.90
N LEU A 278 0.88 -10.24 -12.32
CA LEU A 278 0.56 -8.84 -12.62
C LEU A 278 1.14 -8.50 -14.00
N LYS A 279 0.29 -8.00 -14.88
CA LYS A 279 0.65 -7.67 -16.26
C LYS A 279 0.94 -6.19 -16.42
N PHE A 280 2.07 -5.88 -17.03
CA PHE A 280 2.59 -4.53 -17.18
C PHE A 280 3.50 -4.44 -18.41
N ASP A 281 3.78 -3.20 -18.82
CA ASP A 281 4.81 -2.92 -19.82
C ASP A 281 5.91 -2.06 -19.20
N ILE A 282 7.12 -2.23 -19.70
CA ILE A 282 8.26 -1.40 -19.33
C ILE A 282 8.85 -0.73 -20.57
N GLU A 283 9.41 0.45 -20.38
CA GLU A 283 10.12 1.18 -21.42
C GLU A 283 11.48 1.66 -20.91
N PRO A 284 12.47 1.85 -21.80
CA PRO A 284 13.70 2.54 -21.46
C PRO A 284 13.37 3.94 -20.93
N SER A 285 13.89 4.28 -19.75
CA SER A 285 13.73 5.64 -19.22
C SER A 285 14.72 6.58 -19.93
N SER A 286 14.22 7.70 -20.46
CA SER A 286 14.97 8.64 -21.30
C SER A 286 16.13 9.37 -20.59
N ASN A 287 16.44 9.03 -19.35
CA ASN A 287 17.47 9.71 -18.56
C ASN A 287 18.90 9.21 -18.84
N MET A 288 19.12 8.29 -19.79
CA MET A 288 20.45 8.10 -20.39
C MET A 288 20.35 7.68 -21.87
N ILE A 289 20.79 8.58 -22.76
CA ILE A 289 21.44 8.18 -24.00
C ILE A 289 22.66 7.37 -23.54
N GLN A 290 22.62 6.04 -23.64
CA GLN A 290 23.86 5.29 -23.72
C GLN A 290 24.42 5.58 -25.10
N GLU A 291 25.27 6.60 -25.19
CA GLU A 291 26.35 6.58 -26.16
C GLU A 291 27.18 5.35 -25.78
N TYR A 292 26.87 4.21 -26.40
CA TYR A 292 27.90 3.22 -26.57
C TYR A 292 29.01 3.92 -27.35
N PRO A 293 30.26 3.98 -26.86
CA PRO A 293 31.34 4.21 -27.80
C PRO A 293 31.23 3.07 -28.81
N ILE A 294 30.86 3.40 -30.04
CA ILE A 294 31.16 2.54 -31.17
C ILE A 294 32.68 2.47 -31.16
N THR A 295 33.23 1.44 -30.52
CA THR A 295 34.61 1.05 -30.80
C THR A 295 34.59 0.67 -32.27
N GLU A 296 35.04 1.59 -33.12
CA GLU A 296 35.51 1.32 -34.46
C GLU A 296 36.67 0.33 -34.37
N ASN A 297 36.35 -0.94 -34.11
CA ASN A 297 37.22 -2.04 -34.49
C ASN A 297 36.83 -2.42 -35.92
N LEU A 298 37.11 -1.51 -36.85
CA LEU A 298 37.33 -1.90 -38.23
C LEU A 298 38.76 -2.46 -38.29
N PRO A 299 38.97 -3.76 -38.54
CA PRO A 299 40.30 -4.24 -38.87
C PRO A 299 40.73 -3.54 -40.17
N ASN A 300 41.83 -2.79 -40.09
CA ASN A 300 42.56 -2.27 -41.25
C ASN A 300 42.91 -3.46 -42.16
N TYR A 301 42.11 -3.66 -43.21
CA TYR A 301 42.47 -4.57 -44.27
C TYR A 301 43.54 -3.86 -45.12
N ASN A 302 44.81 -4.10 -44.79
CA ASN A 302 45.92 -3.76 -45.66
C ASN A 302 45.74 -4.57 -46.96
N ILE A 303 45.41 -3.88 -48.04
CA ILE A 303 45.51 -4.41 -49.40
C ILE A 303 46.96 -4.16 -49.85
N PRO A 304 47.79 -5.20 -50.04
CA PRO A 304 49.07 -5.02 -50.70
C PRO A 304 48.86 -4.89 -52.22
N ASN A 305 49.55 -3.91 -52.81
CA ASN A 305 49.72 -3.74 -54.26
C ASN A 305 50.45 -4.94 -54.88
#